data_AF-A0A956QII4-F1
#
_entry.id   AF-A0A956QII4-F1
#
_cell.length_a   1.000
_cell.length_b   1.000
_cell.length_c   1.000
_cell.angle_alpha   90.00
_cell.angle_beta   90.00
_cell.angle_gamma   90.00
#
_symmetry.space_group_name_H-M   'P 1'
#
loop_
_entity.id
_entity.type
_entity.pdbx_description
1 polymer ?
#
loop_
_entity_poly.entity_id
_entity_poly.type
_entity_poly.pdbx_seq_one_letter_code
_entity_poly.pdbx_strand_id
1 'polypeptide(L)'
;MRRRGFTVLEAALVLLILSFLTLAIFGLFSMGSRGFQHAVMRSGLQGDARRVGALLERDFHLTHWATIGVVERTVSFEGLTVHRDAVVCHGLSDWSNPANFINGISPRWDRYIVFYATQEQGPARLVHQKVEPGGTLPNMLPYPALGVNIDDEPKYNNDVYSTGILSQSVLSFMVEKDEADQLLNVSVKFRGRGRKAIQTEKEVDETHEVVYSLRALNTFPEL
;
A
#
# COMPACT_ATOMS: atom_id res chain seq x y z
N MET A 1 -73.52 9.77 -20.63
CA MET A 1 -72.17 9.31 -20.21
C MET A 1 -71.30 9.14 -21.46
N ARG A 2 -70.41 10.09 -21.76
CA ARG A 2 -69.49 9.99 -22.91
C ARG A 2 -68.39 8.97 -22.58
N ARG A 3 -68.45 7.77 -23.18
CA ARG A 3 -67.32 6.84 -23.23
C ARG A 3 -66.28 7.44 -24.18
N ARG A 4 -65.27 8.11 -23.63
CA ARG A 4 -64.07 8.50 -24.39
C ARG A 4 -63.22 7.24 -24.54
N GLY A 5 -63.20 6.66 -25.74
CA GLY A 5 -62.29 5.58 -26.07
C GLY A 5 -60.86 6.11 -26.05
N PHE A 6 -59.99 5.48 -25.26
CA PHE A 6 -58.57 5.75 -25.23
C PHE A 6 -58.02 5.62 -26.66
N THR A 7 -57.43 6.69 -27.19
CA THR A 7 -56.91 6.67 -28.57
C THR A 7 -55.52 6.03 -28.57
N VAL A 8 -55.21 5.21 -29.57
CA VAL A 8 -53.88 4.55 -29.72
C VAL A 8 -52.74 5.57 -29.68
N LEU A 9 -52.99 6.79 -30.16
CA LEU A 9 -52.06 7.92 -30.14
C LEU A 9 -51.73 8.38 -28.71
N GLU A 10 -52.72 8.40 -27.81
CA GLU A 10 -52.53 8.74 -26.40
C GLU A 10 -51.69 7.67 -25.69
N ALA A 11 -51.93 6.39 -25.98
CA ALA A 11 -51.09 5.30 -25.47
C ALA A 11 -49.64 5.38 -26.00
N ALA A 12 -49.44 5.69 -27.28
CA ALA A 12 -48.11 5.86 -27.86
C ALA A 12 -47.34 7.04 -27.24
N LEU A 13 -48.02 8.17 -27.00
CA LEU A 13 -47.45 9.33 -26.32
C LEU A 13 -47.02 8.99 -24.89
N VAL A 14 -47.87 8.29 -24.13
CA VAL A 14 -47.56 7.86 -22.75
C VAL A 14 -46.35 6.92 -22.73
N LEU A 15 -46.27 5.97 -23.67
CA LEU A 15 -45.12 5.07 -23.78
C LEU A 15 -43.83 5.82 -24.14
N LEU A 16 -43.90 6.82 -25.01
CA LEU A 16 -42.76 7.65 -25.38
C LEU A 16 -42.24 8.45 -24.18
N ILE A 17 -43.15 9.11 -23.44
CA ILE A 17 -42.81 9.88 -22.25
C ILE A 17 -42.23 8.96 -21.17
N LEU A 18 -42.84 7.79 -20.95
CA LEU A 18 -42.36 6.81 -19.97
C LEU A 18 -40.98 6.25 -20.36
N SER A 19 -40.77 5.93 -21.64
CA SER A 19 -39.47 5.48 -22.17
C SER A 19 -38.40 6.56 -22.00
N PHE A 20 -38.72 7.81 -22.32
CA PHE A 20 -37.80 8.93 -22.12
C PHE A 20 -37.46 9.14 -20.64
N LEU A 21 -38.45 9.12 -19.75
CA LEU A 21 -38.24 9.28 -18.31
C LEU A 21 -37.41 8.14 -17.72
N THR A 22 -37.69 6.89 -18.11
CA THR A 22 -36.90 5.73 -17.65
C THR A 22 -35.46 5.83 -18.16
N LEU A 23 -35.24 6.16 -19.44
CA LEU A 23 -33.90 6.40 -19.98
C LEU A 23 -33.16 7.52 -19.25
N ALA A 24 -33.84 8.63 -18.95
CA ALA A 24 -33.25 9.74 -18.21
C ALA A 24 -32.82 9.32 -16.79
N ILE A 25 -33.69 8.62 -16.06
CA ILE A 25 -33.40 8.14 -14.70
C ILE A 25 -32.25 7.14 -14.70
N PHE A 26 -32.29 6.13 -15.59
CA PHE A 26 -31.20 5.16 -15.69
C PHE A 26 -29.89 5.78 -16.17
N GLY A 27 -29.97 6.79 -17.05
CA GLY A 27 -28.82 7.60 -17.46
C GLY A 27 -28.16 8.30 -16.28
N LEU A 28 -28.93 9.04 -15.49
CA LEU A 28 -28.47 9.71 -14.26
C LEU A 28 -27.89 8.71 -13.25
N PHE A 29 -28.56 7.59 -13.03
CA PHE A 29 -28.08 6.55 -12.11
C PHE A 29 -26.76 5.94 -12.59
N SER A 30 -26.63 5.66 -13.88
CA SER A 30 -25.39 5.12 -14.46
C SER A 30 -24.21 6.09 -14.30
N MET A 31 -24.46 7.39 -14.49
CA MET A 31 -23.46 8.44 -14.31
C MET A 31 -23.04 8.55 -12.84
N GLY A 32 -24.02 8.57 -11.91
CA GLY A 32 -23.76 8.61 -10.47
C GLY A 32 -22.99 7.39 -9.97
N SER A 33 -23.36 6.19 -10.43
CA SER A 33 -22.69 4.94 -10.05
C SER A 33 -21.22 4.91 -10.46
N ARG A 34 -20.90 5.37 -11.68
CA ARG A 34 -19.50 5.50 -12.14
C ARG A 34 -18.73 6.48 -11.27
N GLY A 35 -19.27 7.68 -11.06
CA GLY A 35 -18.63 8.70 -10.22
C GLY A 35 -18.36 8.21 -8.79
N PHE A 36 -19.32 7.48 -8.21
CA PHE A 36 -19.16 6.87 -6.88
C PHE A 36 -18.06 5.82 -6.86
N GLN A 37 -17.98 4.93 -7.86
CA GLN A 37 -16.93 3.91 -7.94
C GLN A 37 -15.53 4.52 -8.01
N HIS A 38 -15.35 5.58 -8.82
CA HIS A 38 -14.10 6.34 -8.86
C HIS A 38 -13.76 6.96 -7.50
N ALA A 39 -14.72 7.61 -6.86
CA ALA A 39 -14.50 8.23 -5.55
C ALA A 39 -14.10 7.21 -4.47
N VAL A 40 -14.76 6.04 -4.45
CA VAL A 40 -14.43 4.95 -3.52
C VAL A 40 -13.02 4.41 -3.80
N MET A 41 -12.66 4.19 -5.06
CA MET A 41 -11.33 3.72 -5.44
C MET A 41 -10.24 4.70 -4.98
N ARG A 42 -10.38 5.98 -5.32
CA ARG A 42 -9.44 7.02 -4.91
C ARG A 42 -9.33 7.13 -3.38
N SER A 43 -10.46 7.06 -2.68
CA SER A 43 -10.46 7.08 -1.22
C SER A 43 -9.76 5.86 -0.63
N GLY A 44 -9.88 4.68 -1.26
CA GLY A 44 -9.15 3.48 -0.88
C GLY A 44 -7.65 3.64 -1.05
N LEU A 45 -7.18 4.11 -2.21
CA LEU A 45 -5.75 4.33 -2.47
C LEU A 45 -5.14 5.35 -1.50
N GLN A 46 -5.87 6.42 -1.18
CA GLN A 46 -5.42 7.40 -0.18
C GLN A 46 -5.39 6.82 1.24
N GLY A 47 -6.34 5.94 1.58
CA GLY A 47 -6.36 5.22 2.85
C GLY A 47 -5.15 4.30 3.01
N ASP A 48 -4.82 3.55 1.96
CA ASP A 48 -3.64 2.69 1.89
C ASP A 48 -2.35 3.51 2.04
N ALA A 49 -2.22 4.60 1.30
CA ALA A 49 -1.07 5.51 1.41
C ALA A 49 -0.90 6.03 2.85
N ARG A 50 -1.97 6.51 3.49
CA ARG A 50 -1.91 6.99 4.89
C ARG A 50 -1.50 5.89 5.85
N ARG A 51 -2.01 4.68 5.69
CA ARG A 51 -1.65 3.52 6.54
C ARG A 51 -0.17 3.16 6.38
N VAL A 52 0.33 3.12 5.15
CA VAL A 52 1.73 2.82 4.85
C VAL A 52 2.64 3.90 5.43
N GLY A 53 2.35 5.17 5.16
CA GLY A 53 3.12 6.30 5.70
C GLY A 53 3.19 6.30 7.22
N ALA A 54 2.04 6.12 7.90
CA ALA A 54 2.00 6.12 9.36
C ALA A 54 2.84 4.98 9.98
N LEU A 55 2.86 3.79 9.36
CA LEU A 55 3.67 2.68 9.84
C LEU A 55 5.16 2.86 9.55
N LEU A 56 5.50 3.36 8.36
CA LEU A 56 6.87 3.70 8.00
C LEU A 56 7.42 4.77 8.95
N GLU A 57 6.72 5.88 9.15
CA GLU A 57 7.13 6.93 10.09
C GLU A 57 7.32 6.39 11.50
N ARG A 58 6.36 5.63 12.01
CA ARG A 58 6.45 5.04 13.35
C ARG A 58 7.69 4.15 13.51
N ASP A 59 7.91 3.23 12.59
CA ASP A 59 8.95 2.21 12.73
C ASP A 59 10.34 2.77 12.41
N PHE A 60 10.47 3.66 11.41
CA PHE A 60 11.75 4.27 11.05
C PHE A 60 12.17 5.43 11.96
N HIS A 61 11.26 6.19 12.56
CA HIS A 61 11.66 7.20 13.54
C HIS A 61 12.30 6.57 14.78
N LEU A 62 11.84 5.40 15.20
CA LEU A 62 12.30 4.74 16.41
C LEU A 62 13.60 3.96 16.23
N THR A 63 14.06 3.74 14.99
CA THR A 63 15.26 2.95 14.71
C THR A 63 16.55 3.79 14.74
N HIS A 64 17.68 3.11 14.53
CA HIS A 64 19.00 3.68 14.28
C HIS A 64 19.38 3.61 12.79
N TRP A 65 19.96 4.68 12.22
CA TRP A 65 20.33 4.78 10.79
C TRP A 65 21.17 3.59 10.29
N ALA A 66 22.24 3.23 11.01
CA ALA A 66 23.13 2.12 10.65
C ALA A 66 22.43 0.74 10.50
N THR A 67 21.25 0.57 11.10
CA THR A 67 20.49 -0.69 11.01
C THR A 67 19.61 -0.77 9.76
N ILE A 68 19.49 0.33 9.02
CA ILE A 68 18.64 0.40 7.83
C ILE A 68 19.36 -0.30 6.68
N GLY A 69 18.76 -1.41 6.24
CA GLY A 69 19.19 -2.16 5.08
C GLY A 69 18.17 -2.03 3.96
N VAL A 70 18.63 -1.96 2.72
CA VAL A 70 17.78 -1.96 1.52
C VAL A 70 18.23 -3.09 0.61
N VAL A 71 17.27 -3.78 0.01
CA VAL A 71 17.48 -4.72 -1.08
C VAL A 71 16.65 -4.26 -2.25
N GLU A 72 17.33 -3.76 -3.28
CA GLU A 72 16.72 -3.32 -4.52
C GLU A 72 16.26 -4.55 -5.33
N ARG A 73 15.04 -4.51 -5.83
CA ARG A 73 14.50 -5.56 -6.70
C ARG A 73 13.62 -4.93 -7.77
N THR A 74 13.69 -5.47 -8.97
CA THR A 74 12.84 -5.03 -10.08
C THR A 74 12.12 -6.21 -10.72
N VAL A 75 10.95 -5.94 -11.29
CA VAL A 75 10.13 -6.93 -12.00
C VAL A 75 9.60 -6.30 -13.29
N SER A 76 9.50 -7.10 -14.36
CA SER A 76 8.82 -6.66 -15.58
C SER A 76 7.32 -6.91 -15.46
N PHE A 77 6.52 -5.84 -15.56
CA PHE A 77 5.07 -5.89 -15.50
C PHE A 77 4.48 -5.00 -16.60
N GLU A 78 3.63 -5.58 -17.46
CA GLU A 78 3.01 -4.90 -18.62
C GLU A 78 4.03 -4.21 -19.55
N GLY A 79 5.21 -4.81 -19.73
CA GLY A 79 6.27 -4.27 -20.58
C GLY A 79 7.05 -3.11 -19.95
N LEU A 80 6.78 -2.77 -18.69
CA LEU A 80 7.53 -1.79 -17.91
C LEU A 80 8.32 -2.47 -16.80
N THR A 81 9.50 -1.93 -16.48
CA THR A 81 10.25 -2.34 -15.29
C THR A 81 9.75 -1.55 -14.10
N VAL A 82 9.31 -2.24 -13.05
CA VAL A 82 8.81 -1.64 -11.81
C VAL A 82 9.66 -2.06 -10.61
N HIS A 83 9.78 -1.19 -9.61
CA HIS A 83 10.54 -1.46 -8.39
C HIS A 83 9.70 -2.22 -7.37
N ARG A 84 10.32 -3.22 -6.73
CA ARG A 84 9.76 -4.13 -5.73
C ARG A 84 10.72 -4.27 -4.55
N ASP A 85 11.28 -3.14 -4.13
CA ASP A 85 12.36 -3.12 -3.16
C ASP A 85 11.92 -3.70 -1.80
N ALA A 86 12.90 -3.95 -0.96
CA ALA A 86 12.70 -4.29 0.43
C ALA A 86 13.55 -3.36 1.30
N VAL A 87 13.01 -2.97 2.45
CA VAL A 87 13.74 -2.20 3.45
C VAL A 87 13.54 -2.84 4.81
N VAL A 88 14.60 -2.82 5.61
CA VAL A 88 14.60 -3.31 6.99
C VAL A 88 15.12 -2.24 7.92
N CYS A 89 14.64 -2.26 9.16
CA CYS A 89 15.24 -1.55 10.28
C CYS A 89 15.16 -2.41 11.55
N HIS A 90 15.87 -2.01 12.60
CA HIS A 90 15.70 -2.60 13.91
C HIS A 90 14.44 -2.07 14.59
N GLY A 91 13.87 -2.91 15.44
CA GLY A 91 12.81 -2.54 16.36
C GLY A 91 13.03 -3.15 17.74
N LEU A 92 12.18 -2.73 18.67
CA LEU A 92 12.06 -3.34 20.00
C LEU A 92 10.75 -4.12 20.11
N SER A 93 10.76 -5.13 20.99
CA SER A 93 9.58 -5.89 21.33
C SER A 93 8.53 -5.06 22.02
N ASP A 94 9.01 -4.31 23.00
CA ASP A 94 8.25 -3.43 23.85
C ASP A 94 9.12 -2.22 24.21
N TRP A 95 8.71 -1.04 23.76
CA TRP A 95 9.37 0.24 24.06
C TRP A 95 9.12 0.70 25.51
N SER A 96 8.12 0.13 26.19
CA SER A 96 7.78 0.47 27.57
C SER A 96 8.56 -0.33 28.61
N ASN A 97 9.17 -1.46 28.21
CA ASN A 97 9.90 -2.33 29.12
C ASN A 97 11.35 -1.84 29.35
N PRO A 98 11.72 -1.41 30.57
CA PRO A 98 13.08 -0.93 30.85
C PRO A 98 14.18 -1.98 30.64
N ALA A 99 13.85 -3.28 30.72
CA ALA A 99 14.82 -4.36 30.48
C ALA A 99 15.35 -4.41 29.04
N ASN A 100 14.60 -3.80 28.11
CA ASN A 100 14.97 -3.66 26.70
C ASN A 100 15.95 -2.50 26.46
N PHE A 101 16.46 -1.85 27.52
CA PHE A 101 17.41 -0.76 27.40
C PHE A 101 18.69 -1.05 28.18
N ILE A 102 19.84 -0.82 27.54
CA ILE A 102 21.15 -0.81 28.18
C ILE A 102 21.25 0.48 28.99
N ASN A 103 21.44 0.35 30.30
CA ASN A 103 21.55 1.47 31.24
C ASN A 103 20.36 2.45 31.17
N GLY A 104 19.19 1.98 30.71
CA GLY A 104 17.97 2.80 30.56
C GLY A 104 18.00 3.81 29.41
N ILE A 105 19.01 3.79 28.54
CA ILE A 105 19.20 4.81 27.49
C ILE A 105 19.22 4.15 26.10
N SER A 106 20.10 3.18 25.88
CA SER A 106 20.30 2.62 24.54
C SER A 106 19.42 1.38 24.34
N PRO A 107 18.64 1.30 23.25
CA PRO A 107 17.78 0.15 23.00
C PRO A 107 18.61 -1.13 22.75
N ARG A 108 18.18 -2.22 23.35
CA ARG A 108 18.63 -3.59 23.04
C ARG A 108 17.73 -4.14 21.95
N TRP A 109 18.08 -3.83 20.70
CA TRP A 109 17.36 -4.31 19.53
C TRP A 109 17.16 -5.83 19.59
N ASP A 110 15.91 -6.26 19.46
CA ASP A 110 15.51 -7.68 19.60
C ASP A 110 14.70 -8.19 18.40
N ARG A 111 14.33 -7.30 17.46
CA ARG A 111 13.63 -7.67 16.23
C ARG A 111 14.02 -6.83 15.04
N TYR A 112 13.81 -7.40 13.86
CA TYR A 112 13.83 -6.69 12.59
C TYR A 112 12.40 -6.35 12.16
N ILE A 113 12.23 -5.16 11.60
CA ILE A 113 10.99 -4.72 10.96
C ILE A 113 11.29 -4.59 9.48
N VAL A 114 10.63 -5.41 8.65
CA VAL A 114 10.85 -5.46 7.22
C VAL A 114 9.59 -5.01 6.48
N PHE A 115 9.78 -4.15 5.50
CA PHE A 115 8.78 -3.76 4.52
C PHE A 115 9.25 -4.21 3.15
N TYR A 116 8.40 -4.89 2.38
CA TYR A 116 8.75 -5.29 1.03
C TYR A 116 7.53 -5.44 0.14
N ALA A 117 7.68 -5.15 -1.16
CA ALA A 117 6.66 -5.46 -2.14
C ALA A 117 6.85 -6.86 -2.73
N THR A 118 5.77 -7.61 -2.92
CA THR A 118 5.83 -8.92 -3.59
C THR A 118 6.18 -8.78 -5.08
N GLN A 119 6.76 -9.81 -5.68
CA GLN A 119 7.24 -9.87 -7.06
C GLN A 119 6.23 -10.52 -8.02
N GLU A 120 4.99 -10.73 -7.58
CA GLU A 120 3.90 -11.26 -8.41
C GLU A 120 3.76 -10.48 -9.73
N GLN A 121 3.43 -11.20 -10.81
CA GLN A 121 3.18 -10.63 -12.15
C GLN A 121 1.85 -9.82 -12.23
N GLY A 122 1.35 -9.34 -11.10
CA GLY A 122 0.09 -8.62 -10.93
C GLY A 122 0.23 -7.41 -10.00
N PRO A 123 -0.87 -6.86 -9.47
CA PRO A 123 -0.79 -5.85 -8.41
C PRO A 123 -0.09 -6.49 -7.19
N ALA A 124 1.05 -5.93 -6.81
CA ALA A 124 1.83 -6.49 -5.71
C ALA A 124 1.20 -6.10 -4.38
N ARG A 125 1.53 -6.92 -3.38
CA ARG A 125 1.19 -6.67 -1.99
C ARG A 125 2.37 -5.98 -1.32
N LEU A 126 2.11 -4.94 -0.54
CA LEU A 126 3.12 -4.40 0.37
C LEU A 126 2.98 -5.12 1.71
N VAL A 127 4.01 -5.86 2.06
CA VAL A 127 4.07 -6.68 3.27
C VAL A 127 4.88 -5.95 4.32
N HIS A 128 4.35 -5.92 5.54
CA HIS A 128 5.04 -5.54 6.77
C HIS A 128 5.24 -6.80 7.60
N GLN A 129 6.48 -7.11 7.95
CA GLN A 129 6.79 -8.27 8.77
C GLN A 129 7.73 -7.91 9.91
N LYS A 130 7.55 -8.58 11.03
CA LYS A 130 8.45 -8.53 12.20
C LYS A 130 9.15 -9.87 12.29
N VAL A 131 10.48 -9.83 12.29
CA VAL A 131 11.34 -11.02 12.31
C VAL A 131 12.14 -11.03 13.61
N GLU A 132 12.13 -12.15 14.31
CA GLU A 132 12.84 -12.38 15.56
C GLU A 132 13.75 -13.60 15.39
N PRO A 133 14.95 -13.41 14.78
CA PRO A 133 15.88 -14.51 14.66
C PRO A 133 16.35 -14.88 16.06
N GLY A 134 16.22 -16.17 16.41
CA GLY A 134 16.52 -16.65 17.75
C GLY A 134 17.91 -16.22 18.23
N GLY A 135 17.96 -15.43 19.31
CA GLY A 135 19.21 -14.94 19.90
C GLY A 135 19.29 -13.41 19.98
N THR A 136 20.45 -12.91 20.39
CA THR A 136 20.71 -11.46 20.43
C THR A 136 21.05 -10.96 19.04
N LEU A 137 20.38 -9.90 18.59
CA LEU A 137 20.70 -9.29 17.30
C LEU A 137 22.13 -8.73 17.28
N PRO A 138 22.86 -8.85 16.16
CA PRO A 138 24.11 -8.15 15.98
C PRO A 138 23.86 -6.64 16.11
N ASN A 139 24.65 -5.98 16.96
CA ASN A 139 24.46 -4.56 17.24
C ASN A 139 24.75 -3.73 15.98
N MET A 140 23.85 -2.81 15.65
CA MET A 140 24.03 -1.82 14.58
C MET A 140 24.35 -2.39 13.18
N LEU A 141 23.82 -3.56 12.83
CA LEU A 141 23.95 -4.13 11.49
C LEU A 141 22.58 -4.43 10.87
N PRO A 142 22.36 -4.13 9.58
CA PRO A 142 21.12 -4.47 8.90
C PRO A 142 20.90 -5.98 8.86
N TYR A 143 19.65 -6.40 8.65
CA TYR A 143 19.28 -7.81 8.63
C TYR A 143 20.01 -8.57 7.50
N PRO A 144 20.94 -9.50 7.82
CA PRO A 144 21.79 -10.12 6.81
C PRO A 144 21.01 -11.02 5.85
N ALA A 145 19.90 -11.60 6.31
CA ALA A 145 19.06 -12.49 5.50
C ALA A 145 17.92 -11.75 4.77
N LEU A 146 17.92 -10.40 4.72
CA LEU A 146 16.85 -9.64 4.08
C LEU A 146 16.58 -10.11 2.65
N GLY A 147 17.61 -10.30 1.83
CA GLY A 147 17.43 -10.68 0.42
C GLY A 147 16.82 -12.06 0.19
N VAL A 148 16.89 -12.96 1.17
CA VAL A 148 16.36 -14.34 1.07
C VAL A 148 15.10 -14.56 1.92
N ASN A 149 14.73 -13.61 2.77
CA ASN A 149 13.61 -13.72 3.71
C ASN A 149 12.48 -12.72 3.39
N ILE A 150 12.20 -12.56 2.09
CA ILE A 150 11.22 -11.63 1.50
C ILE A 150 10.43 -12.33 0.39
N ASP A 151 9.99 -13.56 0.66
CA ASP A 151 9.19 -14.38 -0.24
C ASP A 151 7.81 -13.76 -0.50
N ASP A 152 7.26 -14.02 -1.69
CA ASP A 152 5.94 -13.55 -2.09
C ASP A 152 4.83 -14.12 -1.21
N GLU A 153 5.00 -15.34 -0.68
CA GLU A 153 4.17 -15.92 0.35
C GLU A 153 4.87 -15.80 1.71
N PRO A 154 4.52 -14.80 2.56
CA PRO A 154 5.27 -14.51 3.78
C PRO A 154 5.36 -15.66 4.79
N LYS A 155 4.52 -16.70 4.66
CA LYS A 155 4.56 -17.91 5.50
C LYS A 155 5.81 -18.77 5.26
N TYR A 156 6.51 -18.59 4.14
CA TYR A 156 7.76 -19.29 3.85
C TYR A 156 9.00 -18.54 4.37
N ASN A 157 8.82 -17.31 4.84
CA ASN A 157 9.88 -16.59 5.51
C ASN A 157 10.15 -17.20 6.89
N ASN A 158 11.42 -17.29 7.26
CA ASN A 158 11.89 -17.83 8.51
C ASN A 158 11.85 -16.78 9.63
N ASP A 159 11.70 -17.25 10.87
CA ASP A 159 11.74 -16.43 12.09
C ASP A 159 10.74 -15.26 12.12
N VAL A 160 9.67 -15.35 11.31
CA VAL A 160 8.63 -14.33 11.25
C VAL A 160 7.72 -14.49 12.46
N TYR A 161 7.72 -13.47 13.32
CA TYR A 161 6.84 -13.36 14.46
C TYR A 161 5.44 -12.85 14.06
N SER A 162 5.39 -11.89 13.14
CA SER A 162 4.16 -11.23 12.72
C SER A 162 4.24 -10.77 11.28
N THR A 163 3.14 -10.92 10.55
CA THR A 163 2.99 -10.41 9.17
C THR A 163 1.69 -9.63 9.04
N GLY A 164 1.73 -8.50 8.33
CA GLY A 164 0.56 -7.74 7.91
C GLY A 164 0.69 -7.33 6.44
N ILE A 165 -0.42 -7.41 5.71
CA ILE A 165 -0.50 -6.86 4.36
C ILE A 165 -1.03 -5.43 4.48
N LEU A 166 -0.21 -4.45 4.08
CA LEU A 166 -0.56 -3.03 4.21
C LEU A 166 -1.44 -2.54 3.07
N SER A 167 -1.15 -3.01 1.85
CA SER A 167 -1.93 -2.75 0.64
C SER A 167 -1.81 -3.93 -0.31
N GLN A 168 -2.85 -4.16 -1.11
CA GLN A 168 -2.90 -5.19 -2.16
C GLN A 168 -2.73 -4.61 -3.57
N SER A 169 -2.54 -3.30 -3.68
CA SER A 169 -2.66 -2.56 -4.93
C SER A 169 -1.39 -1.78 -5.25
N VAL A 170 -0.22 -2.36 -4.95
CA VAL A 170 1.07 -1.68 -5.14
C VAL A 170 1.61 -1.94 -6.54
N LEU A 171 1.81 -0.86 -7.29
CA LEU A 171 2.43 -0.87 -8.61
C LEU A 171 3.95 -0.76 -8.53
N SER A 172 4.48 0.05 -7.62
CA SER A 172 5.92 0.21 -7.41
C SER A 172 6.19 0.54 -5.94
N PHE A 173 7.24 -0.05 -5.40
CA PHE A 173 7.78 0.29 -4.09
C PHE A 173 9.29 0.46 -4.26
N MET A 174 9.74 1.71 -4.12
CA MET A 174 11.13 2.11 -4.35
C MET A 174 11.68 2.72 -3.08
N VAL A 175 12.89 2.33 -2.71
CA VAL A 175 13.54 2.83 -1.50
C VAL A 175 14.94 3.30 -1.83
N GLU A 176 15.22 4.56 -1.49
CA GLU A 176 16.52 5.19 -1.69
C GLU A 176 17.06 5.67 -0.34
N LYS A 177 18.31 5.31 -0.04
CA LYS A 177 19.03 5.82 1.12
C LYS A 177 19.90 6.99 0.70
N ASP A 178 19.68 8.13 1.32
CA ASP A 178 20.61 9.26 1.27
C ASP A 178 21.54 9.18 2.48
N GLU A 179 22.76 8.68 2.24
CA GLU A 179 23.78 8.54 3.28
C GLU A 179 24.34 9.90 3.74
N ALA A 180 24.25 10.96 2.93
CA ALA A 180 24.76 12.28 3.28
C ALA A 180 23.86 12.98 4.30
N ASP A 181 22.54 12.94 4.05
CA ASP A 181 21.54 13.61 4.90
C ASP A 181 20.89 12.68 5.94
N GLN A 182 21.28 11.40 5.94
CA GLN A 182 20.69 10.31 6.74
C GLN A 182 19.16 10.26 6.57
N LEU A 183 18.71 10.34 5.32
CA LEU A 183 17.31 10.32 4.94
C LEU A 183 16.98 9.05 4.16
N LEU A 184 15.88 8.42 4.53
CA LEU A 184 15.31 7.31 3.79
C LEU A 184 14.13 7.83 2.97
N ASN A 185 14.28 7.84 1.65
CA ASN A 185 13.23 8.22 0.73
C ASN A 185 12.49 6.96 0.25
N VAL A 186 11.21 6.87 0.56
CA VAL A 186 10.36 5.74 0.19
C VAL A 186 9.28 6.25 -0.76
N SER A 187 9.32 5.81 -2.02
CA SER A 187 8.27 6.09 -3.01
C SER A 187 7.36 4.87 -3.16
N VAL A 188 6.06 5.08 -2.99
CA VAL A 188 5.05 4.04 -3.16
C VAL A 188 4.04 4.49 -4.21
N LYS A 189 3.94 3.73 -5.28
CA LYS A 189 2.92 3.90 -6.33
C LYS A 189 1.84 2.85 -6.13
N PHE A 190 0.62 3.28 -5.89
CA PHE A 190 -0.57 2.44 -5.85
C PHE A 190 -1.33 2.53 -7.18
N ARG A 191 -1.99 1.44 -7.57
CA ARG A 191 -2.81 1.36 -8.79
C ARG A 191 -4.14 0.68 -8.50
N GLY A 192 -5.22 1.42 -8.69
CA GLY A 192 -6.59 0.89 -8.65
C GLY A 192 -7.13 0.70 -10.06
N ARG A 193 -7.69 -0.48 -10.33
CA ARG A 193 -8.46 -0.72 -11.56
C ARG A 193 -9.95 -0.74 -11.26
N GLY A 194 -10.69 0.16 -11.89
CA GLY A 194 -12.14 0.18 -11.86
C GLY A 194 -12.73 -0.96 -12.69
N ARG A 195 -13.94 -1.42 -12.33
CA ARG A 195 -14.63 -2.44 -13.14
C ARG A 195 -14.92 -1.90 -14.54
N LYS A 196 -14.75 -2.75 -15.56
CA LYS A 196 -15.19 -2.47 -16.93
C LYS A 196 -16.68 -2.14 -16.92
N ALA A 197 -17.05 -1.00 -17.51
CA ALA A 197 -18.46 -0.69 -17.76
C ALA A 197 -19.01 -1.67 -18.80
N ILE A 198 -20.22 -2.20 -18.59
CA ILE A 198 -20.86 -3.26 -19.39
C ILE A 198 -20.92 -2.93 -20.91
N GLN A 199 -20.79 -1.66 -21.30
CA GLN A 199 -20.86 -1.20 -22.69
C GLN A 199 -19.59 -0.53 -23.22
N THR A 200 -18.50 -0.46 -22.44
CA THR A 200 -17.29 0.24 -22.86
C THR A 200 -16.05 -0.55 -22.44
N GLU A 201 -15.22 -0.95 -23.40
CA GLU A 201 -13.95 -1.66 -23.14
C GLU A 201 -12.93 -0.84 -22.34
N LYS A 202 -13.19 0.45 -22.11
CA LYS A 202 -12.29 1.36 -21.43
C LYS A 202 -12.32 1.07 -19.92
N GLU A 203 -11.35 0.29 -19.47
CA GLU A 203 -11.05 0.09 -18.07
C GLU A 203 -10.54 1.40 -17.46
N VAL A 204 -11.07 1.75 -16.30
CA VAL A 204 -10.58 2.89 -15.54
C VAL A 204 -9.32 2.45 -14.82
N ASP A 205 -8.22 3.13 -15.08
CA ASP A 205 -6.96 2.93 -14.39
C ASP A 205 -6.61 4.22 -13.62
N GLU A 206 -6.46 4.12 -12.31
CA GLU A 206 -6.07 5.23 -11.45
C GLU A 206 -4.81 4.89 -10.69
N THR A 207 -3.82 5.77 -10.77
CA THR A 207 -2.56 5.64 -10.04
C THR A 207 -2.42 6.76 -9.03
N HIS A 208 -1.96 6.41 -7.83
CA HIS A 208 -1.64 7.36 -6.77
C HIS A 208 -0.21 7.11 -6.29
N GLU A 209 0.63 8.14 -6.38
CA GLU A 209 2.02 8.08 -5.92
C GLU A 209 2.20 8.97 -4.69
N VAL A 210 2.93 8.47 -3.70
CA VAL A 210 3.34 9.23 -2.52
C VAL A 210 4.82 8.94 -2.23
N VAL A 211 5.55 9.98 -1.85
CA VAL A 211 6.94 9.91 -1.42
C VAL A 211 7.02 10.29 0.05
N TYR A 212 7.68 9.47 0.85
CA TYR A 212 7.95 9.70 2.26
C TYR A 212 9.44 9.92 2.45
N SER A 213 9.82 10.99 3.15
CA SER A 213 11.20 11.23 3.56
C SER A 213 11.29 11.02 5.06
N LEU A 214 12.01 9.98 5.48
CA LEU A 214 12.03 9.49 6.85
C LEU A 214 13.43 9.66 7.44
N ARG A 215 13.51 10.01 8.72
CA ARG A 215 14.77 10.13 9.46
C ARG A 215 14.75 9.22 10.68
N ALA A 216 15.81 8.45 10.88
CA ALA A 216 16.02 7.70 12.11
C ALA A 216 16.35 8.67 13.25
N LEU A 217 15.61 8.62 14.36
CA LEU A 217 15.83 9.55 15.48
C LEU A 217 16.71 8.96 16.59
N ASN A 218 16.93 7.64 16.59
CA ASN A 218 17.70 6.97 17.63
C ASN A 218 19.16 6.72 17.21
N THR A 219 19.77 7.71 16.56
CA THR A 219 21.17 7.71 16.12
C THR A 219 22.04 8.38 17.19
N PHE A 220 22.78 7.58 17.97
CA PHE A 220 23.77 8.10 18.92
C PHE A 220 25.05 7.25 18.92
N PRO A 221 26.26 7.86 18.92
CA PRO A 221 26.48 9.31 18.77
C PRO A 221 26.00 9.80 17.39
N GLU A 222 25.66 11.09 17.31
CA GLU A 222 25.48 11.73 16.01
C GLU A 222 26.82 11.55 15.26
N LEU A 223 26.76 10.89 14.10
CA LEU A 223 27.93 10.62 13.25
C LEU A 223 28.47 11.91 12.65
#